data_AF-A0A932JP11-F1
#
_entry.id   AF-A0A932JP11-F1
#
_cell.length_a   1.000
_cell.length_b   1.000
_cell.length_c   1.000
_cell.angle_alpha   90.00
_cell.angle_beta   90.00
_cell.angle_gamma   90.00
#
_symmetry.space_group_name_H-M   'P 1'
#
loop_
_entity.id
_entity.type
_entity.pdbx_description
1 polymer ?
#
loop_
_entity_poly.entity_id
_entity_poly.type
_entity_poly.pdbx_seq_one_letter_code
_entity_poly.pdbx_strand_id
1 'polypeptide(L)'
;MKPTNVRIYNLIPFLSGRADGIKRMEGRPEKVLALVRETCEEKERSLAAWAEGIEGHCPIPFGHPYRRYSDRLPEGDPLKALGCWAFGAGNSWITIEEITWDDGSVSHPQQDHREWLKRQSAALFASGMGRPRQRL
;
A
#
# COMPACT_ATOMS: atom_id res chain seq x y z
N MET A 1 -3.88 10.92 -17.19
CA MET A 1 -2.81 9.97 -16.87
C MET A 1 -3.46 8.75 -16.25
N LYS A 2 -3.34 7.62 -16.93
CA LYS A 2 -3.96 6.35 -16.53
C LYS A 2 -2.85 5.32 -16.24
N PRO A 3 -2.96 4.53 -15.16
CA PRO A 3 -1.99 3.47 -14.90
C PRO A 3 -2.17 2.34 -15.92
N THR A 4 -1.09 1.91 -16.56
CA THR A 4 -1.09 0.81 -17.53
C THR A 4 -0.62 -0.50 -16.90
N ASN A 5 0.28 -0.43 -15.93
CA ASN A 5 0.84 -1.58 -15.22
C ASN A 5 1.16 -1.20 -13.77
N VAL A 6 1.07 -2.18 -12.87
CA VAL A 6 1.50 -2.04 -11.48
C VAL A 6 2.26 -3.30 -11.08
N ARG A 7 3.37 -3.09 -10.36
CA ARG A 7 4.15 -4.18 -9.74
C ARG A 7 4.07 -4.08 -8.23
N ILE A 8 3.68 -5.18 -7.59
CA ILE A 8 3.54 -5.27 -6.14
C ILE A 8 4.22 -6.50 -5.56
N TYR A 9 4.54 -6.44 -4.27
CA TYR A 9 4.70 -7.63 -3.44
C TYR A 9 3.45 -7.83 -2.59
N ASN A 10 2.88 -9.03 -2.64
CA ASN A 10 1.79 -9.42 -1.75
C ASN A 10 2.34 -10.00 -0.45
N LEU A 11 2.13 -9.28 0.66
CA LEU A 11 2.63 -9.66 1.99
C LEU A 11 1.57 -10.38 2.83
N ILE A 12 0.32 -10.48 2.36
CA ILE A 12 -0.76 -11.16 3.08
C ILE A 12 -0.38 -12.60 3.51
N PRO A 13 0.28 -13.41 2.65
CA PRO A 13 0.71 -14.75 3.07
C PRO A 13 1.68 -14.72 4.25
N PHE A 14 2.64 -13.79 4.26
CA PHE A 14 3.57 -13.59 5.36
C PHE A 14 2.83 -13.18 6.65
N LEU A 15 1.90 -12.23 6.56
CA LEU A 15 1.06 -11.79 7.69
C LEU A 15 0.20 -12.92 8.27
N SER A 16 -0.12 -13.94 7.46
CA SER A 16 -0.82 -15.17 7.86
C SER A 16 0.09 -16.31 8.35
N GLY A 17 1.39 -16.03 8.55
CA GLY A 17 2.37 -17.03 9.05
C GLY A 17 3.00 -17.92 7.99
N ARG A 18 2.85 -17.60 6.69
CA ARG A 18 3.48 -18.33 5.57
C ARG A 18 4.54 -17.45 4.92
N ALA A 19 5.72 -17.39 5.53
CA ALA A 19 6.80 -16.50 5.07
C ALA A 19 7.24 -16.78 3.61
N ASP A 20 7.24 -18.05 3.20
CA ASP A 20 7.59 -18.46 1.84
C ASP A 20 6.49 -18.16 0.80
N GLY A 21 5.34 -17.64 1.25
CA GLY A 21 4.19 -17.33 0.40
C GLY A 21 4.24 -15.94 -0.23
N ILE A 22 5.26 -15.12 0.03
CA ILE A 22 5.35 -13.77 -0.57
C ILE A 22 5.52 -13.91 -2.09
N LYS A 23 4.60 -13.32 -2.85
CA LYS A 23 4.63 -13.33 -4.31
C LYS A 23 4.75 -11.92 -4.85
N ARG A 24 5.62 -11.75 -5.85
CA ARG A 24 5.61 -10.55 -6.70
C ARG A 24 4.50 -10.73 -7.74
N MET A 25 3.65 -9.72 -7.87
CA MET A 25 2.56 -9.69 -8.84
C MET A 25 2.75 -8.49 -9.75
N GLU A 26 2.44 -8.66 -11.03
CA GLU A 26 2.60 -7.62 -12.03
C GLU A 26 1.48 -7.72 -13.07
N GLY A 27 0.93 -6.58 -13.46
CA GLY A 27 -0.11 -6.50 -14.47
C GLY A 27 -0.93 -5.22 -14.37
N ARG A 28 -2.03 -5.17 -15.13
CA ARG A 28 -2.98 -4.05 -15.03
C ARG A 28 -3.57 -3.98 -13.61
N PRO A 29 -3.82 -2.78 -13.06
CA PRO A 29 -4.28 -2.62 -11.68
C PRO A 29 -5.48 -3.48 -11.28
N GLU A 30 -6.48 -3.64 -12.16
CA GLU A 30 -7.66 -4.45 -11.90
C GLU A 30 -7.34 -5.94 -11.76
N LYS A 31 -6.39 -6.46 -12.54
CA LYS A 31 -5.96 -7.86 -12.47
C LYS A 31 -5.17 -8.11 -11.18
N VAL A 32 -4.26 -7.20 -10.85
CA VAL A 32 -3.45 -7.31 -9.63
C VAL A 32 -4.34 -7.22 -8.39
N LEU A 33 -5.31 -6.30 -8.37
CA LEU A 33 -6.28 -6.21 -7.28
C LEU A 33 -7.11 -7.49 -7.13
N ALA A 34 -7.54 -8.11 -8.23
CA ALA A 34 -8.24 -9.39 -8.19
C ALA A 34 -7.39 -10.51 -7.56
N LEU A 35 -6.10 -10.61 -7.91
CA LEU A 35 -5.18 -11.60 -7.33
C LEU A 35 -4.93 -11.36 -5.83
N VAL A 36 -4.86 -10.10 -5.40
CA VAL A 36 -4.77 -9.74 -3.98
C VAL A 36 -6.02 -10.20 -3.24
N ARG A 37 -7.22 -9.95 -3.82
CA ARG A 37 -8.50 -10.39 -3.25
C ARG A 37 -8.62 -11.91 -3.14
N GLU A 38 -8.22 -12.65 -4.17
CA GLU A 38 -8.19 -14.11 -4.15
C GLU A 38 -7.30 -14.64 -3.01
N THR A 39 -6.12 -14.04 -2.82
CA THR A 39 -5.22 -14.41 -1.71
C THR A 39 -5.85 -14.19 -0.33
N CYS A 40 -6.75 -13.21 -0.22
CA CYS A 40 -7.50 -12.91 0.99
C CYS A 40 -8.60 -13.96 1.27
N GLU A 41 -9.30 -14.43 0.23
CA GLU A 41 -10.42 -15.38 0.30
C GLU A 41 -9.96 -16.78 0.70
N GLU A 42 -8.80 -17.24 0.20
CA GLU A 42 -8.20 -18.55 0.52
C GLU A 42 -7.83 -18.74 2.02
N LYS A 43 -8.04 -17.74 2.89
CA LYS A 43 -7.64 -17.75 4.31
C LYS A 43 -8.80 -17.87 5.31
N GLU A 44 -10.05 -18.02 4.86
CA GLU A 44 -11.25 -18.43 5.62
C GLU A 44 -11.50 -17.82 7.03
N ARG A 45 -10.90 -16.68 7.40
CA ARG A 45 -11.34 -15.90 8.59
C ARG A 45 -11.35 -14.40 8.30
N SER A 46 -12.53 -13.89 7.96
CA SER A 46 -12.96 -12.48 7.93
C SER A 46 -12.31 -11.49 6.96
N LEU A 47 -11.41 -11.91 6.08
CA LEU A 47 -10.75 -11.00 5.12
C LEU A 47 -11.70 -10.43 4.04
N ALA A 48 -12.78 -11.14 3.70
CA ALA A 48 -13.84 -10.63 2.84
C ALA A 48 -14.50 -9.34 3.42
N ALA A 49 -14.64 -9.25 4.75
CA ALA A 49 -15.19 -8.05 5.41
C ALA A 49 -14.24 -6.84 5.39
N TRP A 50 -12.93 -7.05 5.18
CA TRP A 50 -11.95 -5.97 5.06
C TRP A 50 -11.74 -5.50 3.62
N ALA A 51 -11.89 -6.40 2.66
CA ALA A 51 -11.65 -6.11 1.25
C ALA A 51 -12.74 -5.25 0.59
N GLU A 52 -13.99 -5.39 1.05
CA GLU A 52 -15.15 -4.71 0.46
C GLU A 52 -15.23 -3.21 0.84
N GLY A 53 -14.42 -2.74 1.79
CA GLY A 53 -14.46 -1.37 2.30
C GLY A 53 -13.09 -0.76 2.63
N ILE A 54 -11.99 -1.28 2.08
CA ILE A 54 -10.63 -0.85 2.46
C ILE A 54 -10.40 0.65 2.27
N GLU A 55 -11.01 1.26 1.23
CA GLU A 55 -10.87 2.70 0.99
C GLU A 55 -11.53 3.55 2.10
N GLY A 56 -12.61 3.05 2.71
CA GLY A 56 -13.29 3.70 3.83
C GLY A 56 -12.66 3.39 5.19
N HIS A 57 -12.16 2.17 5.39
CA HIS A 57 -11.58 1.72 6.67
C HIS A 57 -10.10 2.06 6.83
N CYS A 58 -9.36 2.10 5.73
CA CYS A 58 -7.91 2.30 5.70
C CYS A 58 -7.57 3.40 4.69
N PRO A 59 -8.03 4.65 4.91
CA PRO A 59 -7.73 5.75 4.01
C PRO A 59 -6.22 6.05 4.03
N ILE A 60 -5.68 6.43 2.88
CA ILE A 60 -4.30 6.88 2.78
C ILE A 60 -4.11 8.15 3.64
N PRO A 61 -3.11 8.20 4.55
CA PRO A 61 -2.93 9.32 5.46
C PRO A 61 -2.83 10.68 4.74
N PHE A 62 -3.34 11.74 5.38
CA PHE A 62 -3.17 13.08 4.88
C PHE A 62 -1.68 13.44 4.75
N GLY A 63 -1.31 14.09 3.64
CA GLY A 63 0.09 14.42 3.34
C GLY A 63 0.97 13.24 2.93
N HIS A 64 0.44 12.02 2.84
CA HIS A 64 1.19 10.89 2.29
C HIS A 64 1.48 11.10 0.79
N PRO A 65 2.71 10.85 0.31
CA PRO A 65 3.11 11.17 -1.06
C PRO A 65 2.29 10.42 -2.12
N TYR A 66 1.80 9.21 -1.81
CA TYR A 66 0.95 8.44 -2.72
C TYR A 66 -0.33 9.17 -3.13
N ARG A 67 -0.81 10.12 -2.32
CA ARG A 67 -2.01 10.90 -2.64
C ARG A 67 -1.89 11.69 -3.93
N ARG A 68 -0.66 12.02 -4.37
CA ARG A 68 -0.39 12.65 -5.68
C ARG A 68 -0.89 11.82 -6.86
N TYR A 69 -0.99 10.51 -6.69
CA TYR A 69 -1.52 9.57 -7.66
C TYR A 69 -3.01 9.35 -7.42
N SER A 70 -3.37 8.94 -6.19
CA SER A 70 -4.72 8.46 -5.88
C SER A 70 -5.79 9.54 -5.97
N ASP A 71 -5.51 10.77 -5.56
CA ASP A 71 -6.52 11.84 -5.52
C ASP A 71 -6.98 12.28 -6.92
N ARG A 72 -6.23 11.91 -7.97
CA ARG A 72 -6.56 12.21 -9.38
C ARG A 72 -7.35 11.10 -10.08
N LEU A 73 -7.47 9.94 -9.43
CA LEU A 73 -8.17 8.78 -9.99
C LEU A 73 -9.67 8.87 -9.67
N PRO A 74 -10.55 8.27 -10.48
CA PRO A 74 -11.98 8.18 -10.17
C PRO A 74 -12.22 7.37 -8.90
N GLU A 75 -13.40 7.51 -8.31
CA GLU A 75 -13.85 6.62 -7.22
C GLU A 75 -13.95 5.17 -7.72
N GLY A 76 -13.54 4.21 -6.88
CA GLY A 76 -13.50 2.79 -7.24
C GLY A 76 -12.37 2.39 -8.18
N ASP A 77 -11.41 3.28 -8.47
CA ASP A 77 -10.23 2.92 -9.27
C ASP A 77 -9.41 1.83 -8.57
N PRO A 78 -9.05 0.72 -9.25
CA PRO A 78 -8.31 -0.37 -8.63
C PRO A 78 -6.98 0.05 -7.98
N LEU A 79 -6.32 1.08 -8.54
CA LEU A 79 -5.06 1.57 -8.00
C LEU A 79 -5.27 2.35 -6.69
N LYS A 80 -6.42 3.01 -6.49
CA LYS A 80 -6.77 3.60 -5.18
C LYS A 80 -6.90 2.53 -4.11
N ALA A 81 -7.63 1.45 -4.41
CA ALA A 81 -7.78 0.33 -3.50
C ALA A 81 -6.40 -0.23 -3.13
N LEU A 82 -5.56 -0.58 -4.12
CA LEU A 82 -4.19 -1.05 -3.90
C LEU A 82 -3.38 -0.07 -3.01
N GLY A 83 -3.51 1.24 -3.24
CA GLY A 83 -2.89 2.26 -2.39
C GLY A 83 -3.32 2.20 -0.93
N CYS A 84 -4.60 1.92 -0.67
CA CYS A 84 -5.12 1.75 0.69
C CYS A 84 -4.57 0.49 1.36
N TRP A 85 -4.47 -0.63 0.63
CA TRP A 85 -3.80 -1.86 1.12
C TRP A 85 -2.30 -1.65 1.43
N ALA A 86 -1.64 -0.77 0.67
CA ALA A 86 -0.20 -0.52 0.81
C ALA A 86 0.14 0.47 1.93
N PHE A 87 -0.64 1.55 2.03
CA PHE A 87 -0.27 2.74 2.81
C PHE A 87 -1.35 3.22 3.78
N GLY A 88 -2.59 2.76 3.64
CA GLY A 88 -3.71 3.16 4.50
C GLY A 88 -3.87 2.27 5.73
N ALA A 89 -3.56 0.98 5.59
CA ALA A 89 -3.50 0.07 6.73
C ALA A 89 -2.27 0.41 7.59
N GLY A 90 -2.42 0.41 8.93
CA GLY A 90 -1.32 0.70 9.86
C GLY A 90 -0.11 -0.23 9.71
N ASN A 91 -0.27 -1.35 9.00
CA ASN A 91 0.80 -2.20 8.48
C ASN A 91 0.58 -2.39 6.97
N SER A 92 1.66 -2.43 6.17
CA SER A 92 1.56 -2.68 4.72
C SER A 92 1.18 -4.13 4.43
N TRP A 93 0.01 -4.37 3.85
CA TRP A 93 -0.43 -5.72 3.45
C TRP A 93 0.07 -6.09 2.05
N ILE A 94 0.35 -5.06 1.25
CA ILE A 94 1.09 -5.16 0.00
C ILE A 94 2.16 -4.06 -0.03
N THR A 95 3.10 -4.18 -0.94
CA THR A 95 4.05 -3.10 -1.29
C THR A 95 3.88 -2.76 -2.76
N ILE A 96 3.66 -1.49 -3.10
CA ILE A 96 3.62 -1.04 -4.50
C ILE A 96 5.02 -0.57 -4.89
N GLU A 97 5.71 -1.37 -5.68
CA GLU A 97 7.07 -1.05 -6.13
C GLU A 97 7.07 -0.03 -7.25
N GLU A 98 6.24 -0.27 -8.26
CA GLU A 98 6.23 0.46 -9.52
C GLU A 98 4.81 0.64 -10.04
N ILE A 99 4.57 1.83 -10.61
CA ILE A 99 3.39 2.10 -11.44
C ILE A 99 3.90 2.65 -12.76
N THR A 100 3.53 1.99 -13.86
CA THR A 100 3.77 2.50 -15.21
C THR A 100 2.54 3.25 -15.68
N TRP A 101 2.74 4.44 -16.23
CA TRP A 101 1.68 5.31 -16.73
C TRP A 101 1.55 5.22 -18.25
N ASP A 102 0.44 5.75 -18.78
CA ASP A 102 0.14 5.81 -20.21
C ASP A 102 1.11 6.68 -21.02
N ASP A 103 1.78 7.64 -20.37
CA ASP A 103 2.83 8.46 -20.97
C ASP A 103 4.24 7.82 -20.93
N GLY A 104 4.34 6.59 -20.42
CA GLY A 104 5.60 5.85 -20.27
C GLY A 104 6.41 6.21 -19.03
N SER A 105 5.96 7.16 -18.21
CA SER A 105 6.61 7.45 -16.93
C SER A 105 6.43 6.32 -15.93
N VAL A 106 7.37 6.21 -14.99
CA VAL A 106 7.36 5.21 -13.93
C VAL A 106 7.43 5.90 -12.57
N SER A 107 6.51 5.55 -11.68
CA SER A 107 6.50 5.99 -10.29
C SER A 107 7.01 4.89 -9.37
N HIS A 108 7.65 5.26 -8.26
CA HIS A 108 8.13 4.34 -7.22
C HIS A 108 7.50 4.60 -5.84
N PRO A 109 6.20 4.28 -5.65
CA PRO A 109 5.46 4.57 -4.42
C PRO A 109 6.11 4.14 -3.11
N GLN A 110 6.68 2.93 -3.06
CA GLN A 110 7.31 2.44 -1.84
C GLN A 110 8.56 3.25 -1.47
N GLN A 111 9.32 3.72 -2.46
CA GLN A 111 10.46 4.59 -2.20
C GLN A 111 9.99 5.94 -1.66
N ASP A 112 9.00 6.55 -2.30
CA ASP A 112 8.38 7.80 -1.84
C ASP A 112 7.90 7.68 -0.39
N HIS A 113 7.22 6.57 -0.06
CA HIS A 113 6.74 6.27 1.29
C HIS A 113 7.88 6.18 2.31
N ARG A 114 8.97 5.46 1.99
CA ARG A 114 10.15 5.34 2.87
C ARG A 114 10.80 6.69 3.14
N GLU A 115 10.93 7.53 2.12
CA GLU A 115 11.49 8.87 2.27
C GLU A 115 10.57 9.76 3.13
N TRP A 116 9.26 9.66 2.93
CA TRP A 116 8.28 10.36 3.74
C TRP A 116 8.35 9.93 5.21
N LEU A 117 8.39 8.63 5.51
CA LEU A 117 8.56 8.12 6.87
C LEU A 117 9.84 8.62 7.54
N LYS A 118 10.97 8.68 6.81
CA LYS A 118 12.22 9.25 7.32
C LYS A 118 12.05 10.72 7.72
N ARG A 119 11.35 11.52 6.90
CA ARG A 119 11.07 12.94 7.19
C ARG A 119 10.14 13.10 8.39
N GLN A 120 9.07 12.29 8.47
CA GLN A 120 8.15 12.31 9.60
C GLN A 120 8.86 11.93 10.91
N SER A 121 9.68 10.88 10.87
CA SER A 121 10.48 10.45 12.02
C SER A 121 11.44 11.56 12.47
N ALA A 122 12.20 12.17 11.54
CA ALA A 122 13.10 13.28 11.86
C ALA A 122 12.37 14.48 12.48
N ALA A 123 11.18 14.83 11.97
CA ALA A 123 10.36 15.90 12.53
C ALA A 123 9.90 15.60 13.97
N LEU A 124 9.49 14.36 14.25
CA LEU A 124 9.10 13.93 15.60
C LEU A 124 10.26 13.96 16.61
N PHE A 125 11.48 13.61 16.16
CA PHE A 125 12.69 13.74 16.97
C PHE A 125 13.05 15.21 17.21
N ALA A 126 12.97 16.05 16.18
CA ALA A 126 13.24 17.49 16.29
C ALA A 126 12.22 18.21 17.20
N SER A 127 10.97 17.75 17.26
CA SER A 127 9.92 18.32 18.12
C SER A 127 9.96 17.82 19.56
N GLY A 128 11.00 17.07 19.97
CA GLY A 128 11.16 16.57 21.35
C GLY A 128 10.20 15.45 21.76
N MET A 129 9.35 14.97 20.84
CA MET A 129 8.39 13.88 21.08
C MET A 129 9.01 12.49 20.86
N GLY A 130 10.18 12.40 20.20
CA GLY A 130 10.94 11.16 19.99
C GLY A 130 11.99 10.88 21.06
N ARG A 131 11.66 10.87 22.37
CA ARG A 131 12.65 10.41 23.35
C ARG A 131 12.81 8.89 23.27
N PRO A 132 14.03 8.35 23.11
CA PRO A 132 14.23 6.91 23.27
C PRO A 132 13.82 6.54 24.70
N ARG A 133 12.99 5.50 24.84
CA ARG A 133 12.76 4.89 26.15
C ARG A 133 14.12 4.56 26.74
N GLN A 134 14.54 5.29 27.77
CA GLN A 134 15.65 4.86 28.61
C GLN A 134 15.30 3.46 29.10
N ARG A 135 16.14 2.48 28.77
CA ARG A 135 16.05 1.16 29.38
C ARG A 135 16.30 1.38 30.88
N LEU A 136 15.27 1.15 31.68
CA LEU A 136 15.38 0.94 33.11
C LEU A 136 16.07 -0.40 33.37
#